data_AF-A0A0W0FN47-F1
#
_entry.id   AF-A0A0W0FN47-F1
#
_cell.length_a   1.000
_cell.length_b   1.000
_cell.length_c   1.000
_cell.angle_alpha   90.00
_cell.angle_beta   90.00
_cell.angle_gamma   90.00
#
_symmetry.space_group_name_H-M   'P 1'
#
loop_
_entity.id
_entity.type
_entity.pdbx_description
1 polymer ?
#
loop_
_entity_poly.entity_id
_entity_poly.type
_entity_poly.pdbx_seq_one_letter_code
_entity_poly.pdbx_strand_id
1 'polypeptide(L)'
;MNPGQGTRVGKTVQRDEDSGPGSSSFPVLDVNTLEGGAEFLIWYFRNVRKEHPYGRPSNSSYQSLLSAHPILFQDVKNAYDKRDFSRLDSSDLLHRHRLSWSPQLEATRQNLQKIDGSNTIAKMLSGEELREMWTAPTSAAASHIQTLRIPRCLPNTSVPPVILLELGGFQNDPLLTERINGIFTQKGHTFLVNVSGSGKTKLLFEGLCMHWGFYLTSALDSSYLGSGDLHNCLRYALGHTYGWEVHVSFGDGYRALVEKNIMIASRHFSAILYARLLVFKRVIQQALSQGLKHEHKQRWLELQLQPRLFDPDPFGSLYSSLVRAFVEE
;
A
#
# COMPACT_ATOMS: atom_id res chain seq x y z
N MET A 1 24.18 32.34 -68.19
CA MET A 1 25.64 32.07 -68.21
C MET A 1 25.92 31.01 -67.17
N ASN A 2 26.48 29.89 -67.64
CA ASN A 2 26.90 28.67 -66.93
C ASN A 2 28.11 28.95 -65.99
N PRO A 3 28.65 27.98 -65.22
CA PRO A 3 28.02 27.12 -64.20
C PRO A 3 28.95 26.96 -62.96
N GLY A 4 28.54 26.20 -61.94
CA GLY A 4 29.41 25.86 -60.81
C GLY A 4 28.98 24.57 -60.13
N GLN A 5 29.30 23.45 -60.76
CA GLN A 5 29.07 22.09 -60.27
C GLN A 5 29.86 21.82 -58.98
N GLY A 6 29.20 21.18 -58.02
CA GLY A 6 29.81 20.59 -56.83
C GLY A 6 29.11 19.27 -56.50
N THR A 7 29.45 18.23 -57.25
CA THR A 7 28.97 16.86 -57.11
C THR A 7 29.42 16.29 -55.76
N ARG A 8 28.50 16.07 -54.81
CA ARG A 8 28.79 15.31 -53.60
C ARG A 8 28.14 13.93 -53.70
N VAL A 9 29.00 12.96 -54.01
CA VAL A 9 28.73 11.53 -54.03
C VAL A 9 28.16 11.11 -52.67
N GLY A 10 26.92 10.65 -52.67
CA GLY A 10 26.32 9.97 -51.53
C GLY A 10 27.05 8.64 -51.31
N LYS A 11 27.79 8.53 -50.21
CA LYS A 11 28.13 7.23 -49.64
C LYS A 11 26.88 6.70 -48.97
N THR A 12 26.28 5.69 -49.59
CA THR A 12 25.30 4.80 -48.99
C THR A 12 25.96 4.16 -47.77
N VAL A 13 25.67 4.69 -46.58
CA VAL A 13 25.94 3.99 -45.33
C VAL A 13 24.94 2.86 -45.27
N GLN A 14 25.41 1.63 -45.49
CA GLN A 14 24.70 0.43 -45.08
C GLN A 14 24.36 0.62 -43.60
N ARG A 15 23.06 0.77 -43.32
CA ARG A 15 22.51 0.54 -41.99
C ARG A 15 22.72 -0.95 -41.75
N ASP A 16 23.67 -1.27 -40.87
CA ASP A 16 23.71 -2.56 -40.23
C ASP A 16 22.33 -2.81 -39.62
N GLU A 17 21.74 -3.90 -40.09
CA GLU A 17 20.47 -4.42 -39.63
C GLU A 17 20.55 -4.73 -38.14
N ASP A 18 19.57 -4.21 -37.41
CA ASP A 18 18.97 -4.73 -36.18
C ASP A 18 19.71 -5.91 -35.51
N SER A 19 20.69 -5.58 -34.66
CA SER A 19 20.99 -6.42 -33.50
C SER A 19 19.84 -6.32 -32.50
N GLY A 20 18.86 -7.21 -32.65
CA GLY A 20 17.73 -7.38 -31.74
C GLY A 20 18.14 -7.68 -30.29
N PRO A 21 17.18 -7.64 -29.34
CA PRO A 21 17.47 -7.82 -27.92
C PRO A 21 18.08 -9.20 -27.69
N GLY A 22 19.33 -9.20 -27.22
CA GLY A 22 20.18 -10.38 -27.12
C GLY A 22 19.49 -11.58 -26.50
N SER A 23 19.55 -12.71 -27.21
CA SER A 23 19.35 -14.05 -26.68
C SER A 23 20.20 -14.23 -25.43
N SER A 24 19.60 -14.17 -24.24
CA SER A 24 20.33 -14.42 -23.00
C SER A 24 20.61 -15.91 -22.89
N SER A 25 21.86 -16.29 -23.17
CA SER A 25 22.35 -17.65 -22.99
C SER A 25 22.11 -18.12 -21.55
N PHE A 26 21.83 -19.41 -21.41
CA PHE A 26 21.75 -20.06 -20.10
C PHE A 26 23.09 -19.89 -19.35
N PRO A 27 23.09 -19.52 -18.06
CA PRO A 27 24.30 -19.08 -17.39
C PRO A 27 25.13 -20.30 -16.95
N VAL A 28 26.45 -20.19 -17.00
CA VAL A 28 27.38 -21.21 -16.47
C VAL A 28 27.74 -20.81 -15.05
N LEU A 29 27.15 -21.49 -14.06
CA LEU A 29 27.24 -21.12 -12.64
C LEU A 29 27.51 -22.38 -11.80
N ASP A 30 28.26 -22.24 -10.71
CA ASP A 30 28.39 -23.32 -9.72
C ASP A 30 27.19 -23.33 -8.76
N VAL A 31 26.06 -23.88 -9.23
CA VAL A 31 24.81 -23.97 -8.47
C VAL A 31 24.92 -24.82 -7.20
N ASN A 32 26.04 -25.53 -6.98
CA ASN A 32 26.25 -26.29 -5.76
C ASN A 32 26.57 -25.40 -4.55
N THR A 33 26.99 -24.17 -4.79
CA THR A 33 27.24 -23.14 -3.77
C THR A 33 26.02 -22.25 -3.56
N LEU A 34 25.89 -21.63 -2.39
CA LEU A 34 24.83 -20.65 -2.13
C LEU A 34 24.93 -19.45 -3.09
N GLU A 35 26.16 -19.04 -3.42
CA GLU A 35 26.45 -17.94 -4.34
C GLU A 35 25.96 -18.26 -5.75
N GLY A 36 26.34 -19.41 -6.32
CA GLY A 36 25.88 -19.81 -7.65
C GLY A 36 24.37 -20.08 -7.70
N GLY A 37 23.77 -20.61 -6.63
CA GLY A 37 22.32 -20.70 -6.49
C GLY A 37 21.62 -19.34 -6.49
N ALA A 38 22.18 -18.35 -5.80
CA ALA A 38 21.67 -16.99 -5.76
C ALA A 38 21.78 -16.29 -7.12
N GLU A 39 22.93 -16.42 -7.80
CA GLU A 39 23.14 -15.89 -9.15
C GLU A 39 22.17 -16.52 -10.15
N PHE A 40 21.90 -17.82 -10.03
CA PHE A 40 20.92 -18.49 -10.86
C PHE A 40 19.51 -17.95 -10.62
N LEU A 41 19.11 -17.71 -9.37
CA LEU A 41 17.81 -17.09 -9.08
C LEU A 41 17.70 -15.69 -9.69
N ILE A 42 18.75 -14.87 -9.60
CA ILE A 42 18.79 -13.55 -10.25
C ILE A 42 18.61 -13.69 -11.76
N TRP A 43 19.32 -14.62 -12.40
CA TRP A 43 19.18 -14.92 -13.82
C TRP A 43 17.78 -15.42 -14.18
N TYR A 44 17.21 -16.32 -13.37
CA TYR A 44 15.89 -16.91 -13.56
C TYR A 44 14.80 -15.81 -13.54
N PHE A 45 14.80 -14.97 -12.51
CA PHE A 45 13.84 -13.86 -12.43
C PHE A 45 14.03 -12.87 -13.58
N ARG A 46 15.28 -12.65 -14.04
CA ARG A 46 15.56 -11.77 -15.18
C ARG A 46 15.07 -12.30 -16.51
N ASN A 47 15.44 -13.53 -16.82
CA ASN A 47 15.41 -14.03 -18.19
C ASN A 47 14.21 -14.95 -18.42
N VAL A 48 13.80 -15.70 -17.40
CA VAL A 48 12.64 -16.61 -17.48
C VAL A 48 11.36 -15.87 -17.11
N ARG A 49 11.35 -15.22 -15.94
CA ARG A 49 10.15 -14.49 -15.45
C ARG A 49 10.00 -13.09 -16.06
N LYS A 50 11.04 -12.59 -16.73
CA LYS A 50 11.11 -11.21 -17.27
C LYS A 50 10.76 -10.16 -16.23
N GLU A 51 11.07 -10.43 -14.96
CA GLU A 51 10.82 -9.48 -13.90
C GLU A 51 11.72 -8.28 -14.04
N HIS A 52 11.23 -7.13 -13.64
CA HIS A 52 12.03 -5.92 -13.68
C HIS A 52 13.21 -6.01 -12.69
N PRO A 53 14.42 -5.55 -13.05
CA PRO A 53 15.59 -5.62 -12.18
C PRO A 53 15.41 -4.86 -10.85
N TYR A 54 14.61 -3.81 -10.83
CA TYR A 54 14.43 -2.92 -9.66
C TYR A 54 13.58 -3.48 -8.51
N GLY A 55 13.09 -4.73 -8.62
CA GLY A 55 12.36 -5.43 -7.55
C GLY A 55 13.06 -6.70 -7.04
N ARG A 56 14.32 -6.93 -7.44
CA ARG A 56 15.03 -8.16 -7.11
C ARG A 56 15.83 -8.01 -5.82
N PRO A 57 15.70 -8.95 -4.89
CA PRO A 57 16.54 -8.98 -3.71
C PRO A 57 18.02 -9.14 -4.09
N SER A 58 18.90 -8.68 -3.22
CA SER A 58 20.35 -8.76 -3.47
C SER A 58 20.81 -10.22 -3.53
N ASN A 59 22.00 -10.45 -4.10
CA ASN A 59 22.63 -11.77 -4.08
C ASN A 59 22.72 -12.32 -2.64
N SER A 60 23.16 -11.50 -1.67
CA SER A 60 23.19 -11.87 -0.24
C SER A 60 21.82 -12.27 0.34
N SER A 61 20.73 -11.69 -0.18
CA SER A 61 19.36 -12.04 0.23
C SER A 61 18.96 -13.42 -0.24
N TYR A 62 19.27 -13.72 -1.51
CA TYR A 62 19.06 -15.05 -2.08
C TYR A 62 19.93 -16.08 -1.37
N GLN A 63 21.19 -15.77 -1.06
CA GLN A 63 22.03 -16.67 -0.27
C GLN A 63 21.42 -16.95 1.11
N SER A 64 20.95 -15.92 1.82
CA SER A 64 20.28 -16.08 3.11
C SER A 64 19.02 -16.94 3.00
N LEU A 65 18.21 -16.73 1.97
CA LEU A 65 17.00 -17.51 1.68
C LEU A 65 17.33 -18.98 1.42
N LEU A 66 18.30 -19.24 0.53
CA LEU A 66 18.70 -20.60 0.16
C LEU A 66 19.33 -21.33 1.34
N SER A 67 20.08 -20.62 2.18
CA SER A 67 20.63 -21.17 3.42
C SER A 67 19.54 -21.55 4.43
N ALA A 68 18.49 -20.73 4.55
CA ALA A 68 17.38 -20.99 5.48
C ALA A 68 16.42 -22.08 4.98
N HIS A 69 16.40 -22.35 3.67
CA HIS A 69 15.45 -23.28 3.04
C HIS A 69 16.15 -24.31 2.13
N PRO A 70 16.70 -25.40 2.70
CA PRO A 70 17.43 -26.42 1.94
C PRO A 70 16.62 -27.07 0.81
N ILE A 71 15.31 -27.22 0.97
CA ILE A 71 14.41 -27.76 -0.06
C ILE A 71 14.37 -26.82 -1.27
N LEU A 72 14.24 -25.51 -1.05
CA LEU A 72 14.29 -24.54 -2.13
C LEU A 72 15.65 -24.55 -2.82
N PHE A 73 16.73 -24.68 -2.05
CA PHE A 73 18.06 -24.78 -2.65
C PHE A 73 18.22 -26.02 -3.53
N GLN A 74 17.66 -27.16 -3.12
CA GLN A 74 17.63 -28.35 -3.96
C GLN A 74 16.76 -28.15 -5.22
N ASP A 75 15.63 -27.46 -5.11
CA ASP A 75 14.79 -27.13 -6.26
C ASP A 75 15.50 -26.19 -7.25
N VAL A 76 16.30 -25.25 -6.74
CA VAL A 76 17.18 -24.39 -7.55
C VAL A 76 18.21 -25.21 -8.31
N LYS A 77 18.90 -26.15 -7.65
CA LYS A 77 19.86 -27.06 -8.30
C LYS A 77 19.19 -27.90 -9.39
N ASN A 78 18.06 -28.53 -9.05
CA ASN A 78 17.31 -29.37 -9.98
C ASN A 78 16.84 -28.56 -11.19
N ALA A 79 16.37 -27.33 -10.99
CA ALA A 79 15.94 -26.47 -12.07
C ALA A 79 17.09 -26.04 -12.97
N TYR A 80 18.28 -25.81 -12.39
CA TYR A 80 19.50 -25.52 -13.16
C TYR A 80 19.92 -26.73 -14.01
N ASP A 81 20.05 -27.90 -13.40
CA ASP A 81 20.57 -29.11 -14.05
C ASP A 81 19.61 -29.63 -15.13
N LYS A 82 18.30 -29.60 -14.85
CA LYS A 82 17.27 -30.17 -15.74
C LYS A 82 16.64 -29.14 -16.68
N ARG A 83 16.94 -27.85 -16.50
CA ARG A 83 16.30 -26.73 -17.20
C ARG A 83 14.77 -26.74 -17.10
N ASP A 84 14.26 -27.25 -15.98
CA ASP A 84 12.83 -27.32 -15.67
C ASP A 84 12.52 -26.39 -14.49
N PHE A 85 11.78 -25.32 -14.76
CA PHE A 85 11.46 -24.29 -13.77
C PHE A 85 10.13 -24.51 -13.06
N SER A 86 9.39 -25.59 -13.37
CA SER A 86 8.03 -25.82 -12.86
C SER A 86 7.92 -25.74 -11.33
N ARG A 87 8.92 -26.27 -10.60
CA ARG A 87 8.98 -26.18 -9.12
C ARG A 87 9.30 -24.78 -8.62
N LEU A 88 10.11 -24.02 -9.36
CA LEU A 88 10.41 -22.62 -9.01
C LEU A 88 9.21 -21.72 -9.31
N ASP A 89 8.49 -21.94 -10.41
CA ASP A 89 7.27 -21.21 -10.77
C ASP A 89 6.13 -21.42 -9.77
N SER A 90 6.03 -22.62 -9.20
CA SER A 90 5.03 -22.98 -8.19
C SER A 90 5.48 -22.72 -6.74
N SER A 91 6.71 -22.23 -6.54
CA SER A 91 7.25 -22.01 -5.19
C SER A 91 6.64 -20.80 -4.50
N ASP A 92 5.74 -21.06 -3.55
CA ASP A 92 5.17 -20.03 -2.67
C ASP A 92 6.26 -19.26 -1.91
N LEU A 93 7.36 -19.91 -1.55
CA LEU A 93 8.46 -19.30 -0.82
C LEU A 93 9.21 -18.24 -1.65
N LEU A 94 9.38 -18.50 -2.94
CA LEU A 94 10.00 -17.54 -3.87
C LEU A 94 9.06 -16.38 -4.21
N HIS A 95 7.76 -16.65 -4.39
CA HIS A 95 6.83 -15.66 -4.94
C HIS A 95 6.01 -14.93 -3.88
N ARG A 96 5.47 -15.65 -2.89
CA ARG A 96 4.58 -15.07 -1.86
C ARG A 96 5.33 -14.53 -0.66
N HIS A 97 6.50 -15.10 -0.35
CA HIS A 97 7.30 -14.70 0.81
C HIS A 97 8.43 -13.73 0.47
N ARG A 98 8.46 -13.11 -0.71
CA ARG A 98 9.52 -12.17 -1.11
C ARG A 98 9.77 -11.04 -0.11
N LEU A 99 8.69 -10.55 0.51
CA LEU A 99 8.80 -9.55 1.58
C LEU A 99 9.59 -10.03 2.79
N SER A 100 9.68 -11.33 3.07
CA SER A 100 10.33 -11.85 4.27
C SER A 100 11.84 -11.90 4.15
N TRP A 101 12.38 -11.79 2.93
CA TRP A 101 13.82 -11.90 2.67
C TRP A 101 14.43 -10.75 1.85
N SER A 102 13.63 -9.84 1.28
CA SER A 102 14.16 -8.63 0.60
C SER A 102 14.75 -7.62 1.61
N PRO A 103 16.01 -7.19 1.51
CA PRO A 103 16.63 -6.23 2.43
C PRO A 103 15.99 -4.85 2.34
N GLN A 104 15.56 -4.46 1.15
CA GLN A 104 14.85 -3.18 0.91
C GLN A 104 13.59 -3.08 1.77
N LEU A 105 13.00 -4.21 2.15
CA LEU A 105 11.78 -4.28 2.95
C LEU A 105 12.05 -4.52 4.44
N GLU A 106 13.31 -4.51 4.88
CA GLU A 106 13.69 -4.73 6.27
C GLU A 106 13.03 -3.71 7.21
N ALA A 107 13.06 -2.42 6.87
CA ALA A 107 12.37 -1.39 7.64
C ALA A 107 10.86 -1.64 7.73
N THR A 108 10.24 -2.14 6.65
CA THR A 108 8.82 -2.50 6.65
C THR A 108 8.55 -3.70 7.57
N ARG A 109 9.42 -4.72 7.57
CA ARG A 109 9.33 -5.86 8.48
C ARG A 109 9.46 -5.42 9.94
N GLN A 110 10.42 -4.56 10.25
CA GLN A 110 10.60 -4.04 11.61
C GLN A 110 9.39 -3.24 12.08
N ASN A 111 8.80 -2.41 11.22
CA ASN A 111 7.57 -1.70 11.54
C ASN A 111 6.40 -2.66 11.79
N LEU A 112 6.25 -3.72 10.97
CA LEU A 112 5.24 -4.76 11.20
C LEU A 112 5.47 -5.48 12.54
N GLN A 113 6.71 -5.84 12.88
CA GLN A 113 7.04 -6.48 14.15
C GLN A 113 6.72 -5.57 15.34
N LYS A 114 6.95 -4.26 15.24
CA LYS A 114 6.56 -3.29 16.27
C LYS A 114 5.04 -3.24 16.44
N ILE A 115 4.29 -3.20 15.33
CA ILE A 115 2.82 -3.22 15.34
C ILE A 115 2.30 -4.53 15.97
N ASP A 116 2.94 -5.66 15.67
CA ASP A 116 2.58 -6.95 16.25
C ASP A 116 2.89 -7.01 17.75
N GLY A 117 4.04 -6.47 18.16
CA GLY A 117 4.51 -6.47 19.54
C GLY A 117 3.74 -5.51 20.46
N SER A 118 3.10 -4.47 19.92
CA SER A 118 2.40 -3.45 20.74
C SER A 118 1.08 -3.96 21.34
N ASN A 119 0.60 -5.14 20.92
CA ASN A 119 -0.70 -5.72 21.29
C ASN A 119 -1.91 -4.82 20.97
N THR A 120 -1.72 -3.68 20.29
CA THR A 120 -2.74 -2.63 20.22
C THR A 120 -3.93 -3.05 19.35
N ILE A 121 -3.68 -3.78 18.26
CA ILE A 121 -4.74 -4.36 17.42
C ILE A 121 -5.62 -5.32 18.25
N ALA A 122 -5.02 -6.17 19.08
CA ALA A 122 -5.76 -7.11 19.90
C ALA A 122 -6.61 -6.41 20.96
N LYS A 123 -6.04 -5.42 21.67
CA LYS A 123 -6.74 -4.59 22.66
C LYS A 123 -7.95 -3.89 22.06
N MET A 124 -7.76 -3.26 20.90
CA MET A 124 -8.83 -2.55 20.20
C MET A 124 -9.94 -3.50 19.75
N LEU A 125 -9.59 -4.69 19.25
CA LEU A 125 -10.57 -5.69 18.81
C LEU A 125 -11.33 -6.33 19.97
N SER A 126 -10.68 -6.54 21.13
CA SER A 126 -11.37 -6.99 22.34
C SER A 126 -12.31 -5.95 22.94
N GLY A 127 -12.35 -4.73 22.37
CA GLY A 127 -13.18 -3.64 22.86
C GLY A 127 -12.62 -2.95 24.10
N GLU A 128 -11.32 -3.10 24.38
CA GLU A 128 -10.65 -2.27 25.37
C GLU A 128 -10.81 -0.80 24.93
N GLU A 129 -11.36 0.02 25.82
CA GLU A 129 -11.63 1.42 25.51
C GLU A 129 -10.31 2.19 25.52
N LEU A 130 -9.64 2.20 24.38
CA LEU A 130 -8.40 2.97 24.15
C LEU A 130 -8.68 4.48 24.03
N ARG A 131 -9.96 4.88 24.08
CA ARG A 131 -10.40 6.25 23.81
C ARG A 131 -10.68 6.97 25.11
N GLU A 132 -10.04 8.12 25.24
CA GLU A 132 -10.54 9.11 26.17
C GLU A 132 -11.81 9.76 25.61
N MET A 133 -12.73 10.11 26.49
CA MET A 133 -13.93 10.86 26.11
C MET A 133 -13.60 12.35 26.01
N TRP A 134 -14.27 13.02 25.09
CA TRP A 134 -14.19 14.47 25.02
C TRP A 134 -14.90 15.09 26.22
N THR A 135 -14.29 16.12 26.81
CA THR A 135 -14.82 16.81 27.99
C THR A 135 -15.40 18.14 27.57
N ALA A 136 -16.69 18.36 27.89
CA ALA A 136 -17.35 19.61 27.56
C ALA A 136 -16.80 20.80 28.38
N PRO A 137 -16.57 21.97 27.76
CA PRO A 137 -16.32 23.20 28.51
C PRO A 137 -17.46 23.51 29.47
N THR A 138 -17.12 24.10 30.62
CA THR A 138 -18.08 24.47 31.65
C THR A 138 -19.20 25.33 31.07
N SER A 139 -20.42 24.80 31.11
CA SER A 139 -21.63 25.45 30.58
C SER A 139 -22.87 24.79 31.20
N ALA A 140 -24.03 25.44 31.07
CA ALA A 140 -25.31 24.86 31.53
C ALA A 140 -25.63 23.51 30.85
N ALA A 141 -25.12 23.28 29.63
CA ALA A 141 -25.31 22.04 28.88
C ALA A 141 -24.20 20.99 29.11
N ALA A 142 -23.13 21.31 29.85
CA ALA A 142 -21.94 20.45 29.95
C ALA A 142 -22.26 19.06 30.50
N SER A 143 -23.12 18.96 31.52
CA SER A 143 -23.53 17.68 32.10
C SER A 143 -24.24 16.80 31.06
N HIS A 144 -25.17 17.36 30.30
CA HIS A 144 -25.87 16.64 29.25
C HIS A 144 -24.93 16.21 28.12
N ILE A 145 -24.06 17.10 27.64
CA ILE A 145 -23.10 16.77 26.58
C ILE A 145 -22.15 15.65 27.04
N GLN A 146 -21.75 15.63 28.31
CA GLN A 146 -20.93 14.56 28.86
C GLN A 146 -21.64 13.20 28.83
N THR A 147 -22.97 13.16 28.98
CA THR A 147 -23.74 11.91 28.89
C THR A 147 -23.75 11.30 27.48
N LEU A 148 -23.47 12.11 26.44
CA LEU A 148 -23.36 11.63 25.06
C LEU A 148 -22.11 10.77 24.82
N ARG A 149 -21.14 10.78 25.75
CA ARG A 149 -19.89 10.00 25.67
C ARG A 149 -19.20 10.11 24.31
N ILE A 150 -19.03 11.35 23.82
CA ILE A 150 -18.39 11.59 22.53
C ILE A 150 -16.90 11.23 22.62
N PRO A 151 -16.36 10.37 21.74
CA PRO A 151 -14.95 10.02 21.76
C PRO A 151 -14.05 11.24 21.50
N ARG A 152 -12.87 11.27 22.11
CA ARG A 152 -11.84 12.26 21.80
C ARG A 152 -10.94 11.73 20.67
N CYS A 153 -10.64 12.57 19.68
CA CYS A 153 -9.75 12.21 18.56
C CYS A 153 -8.33 12.74 18.69
N LEU A 154 -8.15 13.90 19.32
CA LEU A 154 -6.86 14.51 19.56
C LEU A 154 -6.76 15.03 20.99
N PRO A 155 -5.56 15.02 21.59
CA PRO A 155 -5.33 15.77 22.82
C PRO A 155 -5.70 17.24 22.62
N ASN A 156 -6.36 17.84 23.62
CA ASN A 156 -6.64 19.28 23.68
C ASN A 156 -7.51 19.87 22.54
N THR A 157 -8.30 19.07 21.84
CA THR A 157 -9.29 19.60 20.88
C THR A 157 -10.47 20.27 21.58
N SER A 158 -10.75 21.53 21.22
CA SER A 158 -11.93 22.27 21.70
C SER A 158 -13.23 21.85 21.02
N VAL A 159 -13.15 21.12 19.90
CA VAL A 159 -14.32 20.71 19.11
C VAL A 159 -14.53 19.20 19.26
N PRO A 160 -15.73 18.75 19.69
CA PRO A 160 -16.05 17.34 19.77
C PRO A 160 -16.25 16.75 18.36
N PRO A 161 -15.73 15.55 18.06
CA PRO A 161 -15.98 14.86 16.80
C PRO A 161 -17.37 14.22 16.81
N VAL A 162 -18.43 15.04 16.76
CA VAL A 162 -19.83 14.61 16.85
C VAL A 162 -20.19 13.55 15.79
N ILE A 163 -19.46 13.51 14.67
CA ILE A 163 -19.62 12.47 13.65
C ILE A 163 -19.40 11.03 14.17
N LEU A 164 -18.64 10.86 15.25
CA LEU A 164 -18.40 9.56 15.90
C LEU A 164 -19.47 9.19 16.93
N LEU A 165 -20.40 10.09 17.25
CA LEU A 165 -21.51 9.80 18.15
C LEU A 165 -22.35 8.65 17.56
N GLU A 166 -22.63 7.64 18.38
CA GLU A 166 -23.40 6.44 18.00
C GLU A 166 -22.92 5.78 16.69
N LEU A 167 -21.60 5.77 16.47
CA LEU A 167 -21.02 5.12 15.29
C LEU A 167 -21.43 3.64 15.21
N GLY A 168 -22.00 3.24 14.08
CA GLY A 168 -22.56 1.91 13.85
C GLY A 168 -24.05 1.80 14.21
N GLY A 169 -24.67 2.86 14.74
CA GLY A 169 -26.07 2.83 15.17
C GLY A 169 -27.08 2.67 14.03
N PHE A 170 -26.72 3.00 12.78
CA PHE A 170 -27.68 3.00 11.65
C PHE A 170 -28.20 1.60 11.32
N GLN A 171 -27.46 0.55 11.68
CA GLN A 171 -27.87 -0.84 11.49
C GLN A 171 -29.11 -1.23 12.32
N ASN A 172 -29.48 -0.43 13.32
CA ASN A 172 -30.68 -0.64 14.14
C ASN A 172 -31.94 -0.01 13.52
N ASP A 173 -31.79 0.79 12.47
CA ASP A 173 -32.89 1.44 11.75
C ASP A 173 -33.01 0.85 10.33
N PRO A 174 -34.13 0.19 9.99
CA PRO A 174 -34.33 -0.42 8.67
C PRO A 174 -34.23 0.58 7.50
N LEU A 175 -34.73 1.81 7.67
CA LEU A 175 -34.71 2.83 6.61
C LEU A 175 -33.29 3.35 6.36
N LEU A 176 -32.52 3.56 7.43
CA LEU A 176 -31.11 3.97 7.31
C LEU A 176 -30.24 2.85 6.72
N THR A 177 -30.53 1.61 7.11
CA THR A 177 -29.90 0.40 6.56
C THR A 177 -30.15 0.27 5.05
N GLU A 178 -31.39 0.43 4.60
CA GLU A 178 -31.74 0.40 3.18
C GLU A 178 -30.97 1.49 2.40
N ARG A 179 -30.89 2.70 2.97
CA ARG A 179 -30.13 3.80 2.38
C ARG A 179 -28.64 3.49 2.23
N ILE A 180 -28.03 2.87 3.24
CA ILE A 180 -26.63 2.44 3.20
C ILE A 180 -26.43 1.39 2.12
N ASN A 181 -27.31 0.39 2.04
CA ASN A 181 -27.23 -0.66 1.02
C ASN A 181 -27.35 -0.11 -0.41
N GLY A 182 -28.10 0.97 -0.60
CA GLY A 182 -28.15 1.71 -1.87
C GLY A 182 -26.83 2.42 -2.23
N ILE A 183 -26.00 2.76 -1.25
CA ILE A 183 -24.68 3.38 -1.45
C ILE A 183 -23.61 2.32 -1.69
N PHE A 184 -23.59 1.27 -0.85
CA PHE A 184 -22.61 0.17 -0.86
C PHE A 184 -23.07 -0.96 -1.80
N THR A 185 -23.08 -0.67 -3.10
CA THR A 185 -23.48 -1.64 -4.12
C THR A 185 -22.38 -2.68 -4.39
N GLN A 186 -22.76 -3.91 -4.72
CA GLN A 186 -21.80 -5.00 -4.98
C GLN A 186 -20.97 -4.80 -6.26
N LYS A 187 -21.46 -3.99 -7.20
CA LYS A 187 -20.83 -3.76 -8.50
C LYS A 187 -20.95 -2.29 -8.88
N GLY A 188 -19.82 -1.64 -9.12
CA GLY A 188 -19.75 -0.28 -9.64
C GLY A 188 -19.14 0.72 -8.67
N HIS A 189 -19.28 1.99 -9.02
CA HIS A 189 -18.77 3.12 -8.25
C HIS A 189 -19.93 4.04 -7.89
N THR A 190 -20.01 4.42 -6.62
CA THR A 190 -21.02 5.36 -6.14
C THR A 190 -20.37 6.71 -5.87
N PHE A 191 -20.87 7.75 -6.53
CA PHE A 191 -20.48 9.14 -6.26
C PHE A 191 -21.54 9.79 -5.38
N LEU A 192 -21.19 10.12 -4.13
CA LEU A 192 -22.11 10.80 -3.21
C LEU A 192 -21.92 12.32 -3.29
N VAL A 193 -22.74 12.97 -4.10
CA VAL A 193 -22.71 14.43 -4.31
C VAL A 193 -23.82 15.09 -3.49
N ASN A 194 -23.46 15.99 -2.59
CA ASN A 194 -24.41 16.78 -1.79
C ASN A 194 -23.72 17.99 -1.14
N VAL A 195 -24.48 18.94 -0.61
CA VAL A 195 -23.99 20.13 0.10
C VAL A 195 -23.16 19.78 1.35
N SER A 196 -22.29 20.70 1.78
CA SER A 196 -21.51 20.52 3.01
C SER A 196 -22.42 20.34 4.24
N GLY A 197 -22.01 19.53 5.20
CA GLY A 197 -22.79 19.27 6.42
C GLY A 197 -23.97 18.31 6.26
N SER A 198 -24.30 17.82 5.06
CA SER A 198 -25.45 16.94 4.82
C SER A 198 -25.29 15.48 5.33
N GLY A 199 -24.27 15.19 6.13
CA GLY A 199 -24.02 13.84 6.68
C GLY A 199 -23.35 12.83 5.74
N LYS A 200 -22.79 13.26 4.59
CA LYS A 200 -22.12 12.35 3.62
C LYS A 200 -21.08 11.43 4.28
N THR A 201 -20.19 12.01 5.06
CA THR A 201 -19.10 11.28 5.73
C THR A 201 -19.64 10.32 6.79
N LYS A 202 -20.69 10.70 7.53
CA LYS A 202 -21.37 9.81 8.49
C LYS A 202 -21.96 8.59 7.78
N LEU A 203 -22.64 8.78 6.65
CA LEU A 203 -23.19 7.67 5.86
C LEU A 203 -22.09 6.69 5.39
N LEU A 204 -20.92 7.19 4.98
CA LEU A 204 -19.78 6.34 4.63
C LEU A 204 -19.24 5.56 5.83
N PHE A 205 -19.15 6.21 7.00
CA PHE A 205 -18.69 5.56 8.23
C PHE A 205 -19.66 4.47 8.68
N GLU A 206 -20.95 4.74 8.70
CA GLU A 206 -21.98 3.76 9.06
C GLU A 206 -21.97 2.56 8.11
N GLY A 207 -21.81 2.79 6.80
CA GLY A 207 -21.66 1.69 5.85
C GLY A 207 -20.39 0.86 6.06
N LEU A 208 -19.27 1.48 6.48
CA LEU A 208 -18.05 0.76 6.86
C LEU A 208 -18.14 0.05 8.22
N CYS A 209 -19.10 0.40 9.07
CA CYS A 209 -19.48 -0.43 10.23
C CYS A 209 -20.26 -1.68 9.79
N MET A 210 -20.98 -1.61 8.67
CA MET A 210 -21.75 -2.74 8.14
C MET A 210 -20.96 -3.65 7.19
N HIS A 211 -19.98 -3.09 6.49
CA HIS A 211 -19.18 -3.77 5.48
C HIS A 211 -17.67 -3.62 5.73
N TRP A 212 -16.91 -4.69 5.52
CA TRP A 212 -15.46 -4.60 5.52
C TRP A 212 -14.99 -3.70 4.37
N GLY A 213 -14.20 -2.68 4.67
CA GLY A 213 -13.71 -1.76 3.65
C GLY A 213 -12.61 -0.83 4.15
N PHE A 214 -12.03 -0.08 3.21
CA PHE A 214 -10.94 0.85 3.48
C PHE A 214 -11.45 2.28 3.36
N TYR A 215 -11.16 3.11 4.38
CA TYR A 215 -11.45 4.54 4.35
C TYR A 215 -10.17 5.33 4.07
N LEU A 216 -10.09 5.94 2.89
CA LEU A 216 -8.95 6.76 2.46
C LEU A 216 -9.30 8.24 2.55
N THR A 217 -8.61 8.99 3.40
CA THR A 217 -8.82 10.42 3.55
C THR A 217 -7.91 11.20 2.60
N SER A 218 -8.48 11.82 1.57
CA SER A 218 -7.71 12.67 0.64
C SER A 218 -7.26 13.99 1.28
N ALA A 219 -8.07 14.55 2.18
CA ALA A 219 -7.78 15.80 2.88
C ALA A 219 -8.18 15.70 4.35
N LEU A 220 -7.21 15.88 5.25
CA LEU A 220 -7.48 15.99 6.69
C LEU A 220 -7.90 17.42 7.02
N ASP A 221 -8.96 17.56 7.81
CA ASP A 221 -9.40 18.83 8.39
C ASP A 221 -8.90 18.99 9.83
N SER A 222 -9.41 19.98 10.55
CA SER A 222 -9.04 20.26 11.94
C SER A 222 -9.46 19.16 12.92
N SER A 223 -10.35 18.23 12.54
CA SER A 223 -10.70 17.07 13.36
C SER A 223 -9.64 15.96 13.31
N TYR A 224 -8.78 16.00 12.27
CA TYR A 224 -7.77 14.98 11.98
C TYR A 224 -8.33 13.55 11.97
N LEU A 225 -9.57 13.38 11.52
CA LEU A 225 -10.20 12.07 11.33
C LEU A 225 -9.68 11.38 10.07
N GLY A 226 -9.02 10.25 10.26
CA GLY A 226 -8.43 9.42 9.22
C GLY A 226 -6.91 9.31 9.31
N SER A 227 -6.36 8.32 8.62
CA SER A 227 -4.91 8.28 8.37
C SER A 227 -4.48 9.43 7.46
N GLY A 228 -3.31 9.98 7.77
CA GLY A 228 -2.66 11.00 6.95
C GLY A 228 -1.87 10.44 5.77
N ASP A 229 -1.84 9.12 5.55
CA ASP A 229 -1.08 8.47 4.49
C ASP A 229 -1.37 9.06 3.09
N LEU A 230 -2.64 9.04 2.66
CA LEU A 230 -3.06 9.60 1.37
C LEU A 230 -2.97 11.13 1.35
N HIS A 231 -3.38 11.80 2.42
CA HIS A 231 -3.28 13.25 2.53
C HIS A 231 -1.84 13.75 2.32
N ASN A 232 -0.89 13.15 3.05
CA ASN A 232 0.52 13.51 2.97
C ASN A 232 1.13 13.11 1.63
N CYS A 233 0.67 12.02 1.03
CA CYS A 233 1.06 11.64 -0.32
C CYS A 233 0.69 12.71 -1.35
N LEU A 234 -0.58 13.09 -1.39
CA LEU A 234 -1.10 14.09 -2.33
C LEU A 234 -0.48 15.46 -2.11
N ARG A 235 -0.31 15.86 -0.85
CA ARG A 235 0.15 17.21 -0.49
C ARG A 235 1.66 17.37 -0.59
N TYR A 236 2.43 16.32 -0.33
CA TYR A 236 3.88 16.41 -0.19
C TYR A 236 4.61 15.37 -1.03
N ALA A 237 4.32 14.07 -0.86
CA ALA A 237 5.20 13.02 -1.38
C ALA A 237 5.29 13.02 -2.92
N LEU A 238 4.18 13.21 -3.62
CA LEU A 238 4.19 13.25 -5.09
C LEU A 238 5.11 14.36 -5.61
N GLY A 239 4.95 15.59 -5.12
CA GLY A 239 5.76 16.74 -5.52
C GLY A 239 7.24 16.64 -5.19
N HIS A 240 7.62 15.80 -4.22
CA HIS A 240 9.03 15.54 -3.86
C HIS A 240 9.60 14.29 -4.52
N THR A 241 8.80 13.55 -5.30
CA THR A 241 9.30 12.36 -5.99
C THR A 241 10.01 12.77 -7.26
N TYR A 242 11.22 12.26 -7.45
CA TYR A 242 12.03 12.59 -8.61
C TYR A 242 11.26 12.35 -9.91
N GLY A 243 11.19 13.39 -10.74
CA GLY A 243 10.55 13.32 -12.04
C GLY A 243 9.03 13.46 -12.04
N TRP A 244 8.41 13.78 -10.91
CA TRP A 244 7.03 14.26 -10.87
C TRP A 244 6.92 15.66 -11.47
N GLU A 245 6.02 15.84 -12.43
CA GLU A 245 5.72 17.14 -13.02
C GLU A 245 4.40 17.68 -12.46
N VAL A 246 4.46 18.76 -11.69
CA VAL A 246 3.26 19.39 -11.09
C VAL A 246 2.35 19.99 -12.16
N HIS A 247 2.94 20.57 -13.21
CA HIS A 247 2.22 21.24 -14.28
C HIS A 247 2.58 20.62 -15.63
N VAL A 248 1.72 19.70 -16.10
CA VAL A 248 1.89 19.09 -17.41
C VAL A 248 1.19 19.95 -18.45
N SER A 249 1.97 20.63 -19.30
CA SER A 249 1.44 21.46 -20.38
C SER A 249 1.15 20.63 -21.63
N PHE A 250 0.10 21.01 -22.37
CA PHE A 250 -0.20 20.40 -23.66
C PHE A 250 0.90 20.79 -24.67
N GLY A 251 1.60 19.79 -25.21
CA GLY A 251 2.70 19.99 -26.15
C GLY A 251 3.49 18.70 -26.42
N ASP A 252 4.64 18.84 -27.08
CA ASP A 252 5.55 17.73 -27.33
C ASP A 252 6.01 17.10 -26.00
N GLY A 253 5.93 15.77 -25.90
CA GLY A 253 6.26 15.05 -24.67
C GLY A 253 5.14 15.00 -23.62
N TYR A 254 3.98 15.66 -23.82
CA TYR A 254 2.84 15.62 -22.90
C TYR A 254 2.50 14.19 -22.43
N ARG A 255 2.37 13.26 -23.39
CA ARG A 255 2.01 11.86 -23.07
C ARG A 255 3.05 11.19 -22.18
N ALA A 256 4.33 11.35 -22.49
CA ALA A 256 5.41 10.77 -21.70
C ALA A 256 5.45 11.34 -20.26
N LEU A 257 5.18 12.64 -20.10
CA LEU A 257 5.09 13.26 -18.77
C LEU A 257 3.86 12.76 -17.98
N VAL A 258 2.70 12.66 -18.63
CA VAL A 258 1.49 12.09 -18.01
C VAL A 258 1.72 10.64 -17.59
N GLU A 259 2.29 9.81 -18.46
CA GLU A 259 2.61 8.40 -18.17
C GLU A 259 3.57 8.27 -16.99
N LYS A 260 4.59 9.14 -16.93
CA LYS A 260 5.52 9.20 -15.80
C LYS A 260 4.82 9.58 -14.49
N ASN A 261 3.97 10.61 -14.50
CA ASN A 261 3.18 10.97 -13.33
C ASN A 261 2.22 9.86 -12.90
N ILE A 262 1.56 9.19 -13.85
CA ILE A 262 0.69 8.04 -13.57
C ILE A 262 1.49 6.92 -12.89
N MET A 263 2.68 6.62 -13.38
CA MET A 263 3.57 5.61 -12.79
C MET A 263 3.95 5.97 -11.34
N ILE A 264 4.40 7.21 -11.11
CA ILE A 264 4.74 7.71 -9.78
C ILE A 264 3.53 7.63 -8.85
N ALA A 265 2.38 8.14 -9.27
CA ALA A 265 1.17 8.10 -8.47
C ALA A 265 0.79 6.65 -8.15
N SER A 266 0.71 5.77 -9.16
CA SER A 266 0.37 4.37 -9.02
C SER A 266 1.24 3.67 -7.97
N ARG A 267 2.54 3.95 -7.96
CA ARG A 267 3.47 3.43 -6.96
C ARG A 267 3.12 3.89 -5.54
N HIS A 268 2.88 5.17 -5.33
CA HIS A 268 2.50 5.69 -4.01
C HIS A 268 1.14 5.15 -3.54
N PHE A 269 0.14 5.15 -4.41
CA PHE A 269 -1.19 4.61 -4.10
C PHE A 269 -1.12 3.10 -3.80
N SER A 270 -0.29 2.36 -4.53
CA SER A 270 -0.03 0.94 -4.26
C SER A 270 0.61 0.75 -2.89
N ALA A 271 1.59 1.57 -2.52
CA ALA A 271 2.22 1.50 -1.20
C ALA A 271 1.22 1.79 -0.06
N ILE A 272 0.35 2.79 -0.22
CA ILE A 272 -0.72 3.11 0.74
C ILE A 272 -1.68 1.92 0.89
N LEU A 273 -2.20 1.42 -0.22
CA LEU A 273 -3.13 0.29 -0.21
C LEU A 273 -2.47 -0.95 0.41
N TYR A 274 -1.20 -1.18 0.09
CA TYR A 274 -0.46 -2.31 0.60
C TYR A 274 -0.21 -2.22 2.11
N ALA A 275 0.19 -1.05 2.62
CA ALA A 275 0.29 -0.79 4.06
C ALA A 275 -1.03 -1.14 4.77
N ARG A 276 -2.15 -0.68 4.20
CA ARG A 276 -3.49 -0.96 4.76
C ARG A 276 -3.86 -2.43 4.71
N LEU A 277 -3.54 -3.14 3.63
CA LEU A 277 -3.77 -4.58 3.51
C LEU A 277 -2.93 -5.38 4.51
N LEU A 278 -1.70 -4.96 4.79
CA LEU A 278 -0.84 -5.62 5.78
C LEU A 278 -1.43 -5.49 7.20
N VAL A 279 -1.87 -4.29 7.59
CA VAL A 279 -2.54 -4.07 8.88
C VAL A 279 -3.88 -4.81 8.92
N PHE A 280 -4.66 -4.73 7.84
CA PHE A 280 -5.95 -5.41 7.73
C PHE A 280 -5.82 -6.92 7.87
N LYS A 281 -4.78 -7.53 7.29
CA LYS A 281 -4.47 -8.95 7.46
C LYS A 281 -4.31 -9.30 8.94
N ARG A 282 -3.61 -8.47 9.73
CA ARG A 282 -3.45 -8.70 11.19
C ARG A 282 -4.76 -8.54 11.94
N VAL A 283 -5.53 -7.52 11.59
CA VAL A 283 -6.87 -7.30 12.14
C VAL A 283 -7.77 -8.51 11.90
N ILE A 284 -7.80 -9.05 10.67
CA ILE A 284 -8.59 -10.24 10.35
C ILE A 284 -8.07 -11.48 11.09
N GLN A 285 -6.76 -11.71 11.13
CA GLN A 285 -6.19 -12.84 11.87
C GLN A 285 -6.55 -12.80 13.35
N GLN A 286 -6.49 -11.62 13.96
CA GLN A 286 -6.85 -11.42 15.36
C GLN A 286 -8.36 -11.51 15.61
N ALA A 287 -9.16 -10.98 14.68
CA ALA A 287 -10.63 -11.11 14.73
C ALA A 287 -11.07 -12.57 14.63
N LEU A 288 -10.41 -13.37 13.79
CA LEU A 288 -10.70 -14.80 13.66
C LEU A 288 -10.32 -15.58 14.92
N SER A 289 -9.20 -15.26 15.58
CA SER A 289 -8.79 -15.93 16.82
C SER A 289 -9.72 -15.65 18.00
N GLN A 290 -10.43 -14.50 17.99
CA GLN A 290 -11.44 -14.13 18.99
C GLN A 290 -12.86 -14.56 18.63
N GLY A 291 -13.05 -15.22 17.47
CA GLY A 291 -14.34 -15.45 16.85
C GLY A 291 -14.82 -14.21 16.11
N LEU A 292 -15.02 -14.30 14.79
CA LEU A 292 -15.37 -13.16 13.96
C LEU A 292 -16.75 -12.61 14.33
N LYS A 293 -16.81 -11.36 14.80
CA LYS A 293 -18.05 -10.65 15.13
C LYS A 293 -18.26 -9.44 14.24
N HIS A 294 -19.50 -8.94 14.22
CA HIS A 294 -19.87 -7.78 13.40
C HIS A 294 -19.17 -6.50 13.88
N GLU A 295 -19.01 -6.35 15.19
CA GLU A 295 -18.34 -5.21 15.83
C GLU A 295 -16.90 -5.03 15.36
N HIS A 296 -16.24 -6.11 14.90
CA HIS A 296 -14.88 -6.02 14.36
C HIS A 296 -14.78 -5.10 13.13
N LYS A 297 -15.86 -4.91 12.37
CA LYS A 297 -15.91 -3.96 11.23
C LYS A 297 -15.88 -2.52 11.72
N GLN A 298 -16.70 -2.20 12.72
CA GLN A 298 -16.66 -0.91 13.39
C GLN A 298 -15.26 -0.67 13.96
N ARG A 299 -14.72 -1.62 14.73
CA ARG A 299 -13.35 -1.55 15.27
C ARG A 299 -12.32 -1.28 14.17
N TRP A 300 -12.40 -1.97 13.04
CA TRP A 300 -11.51 -1.72 11.91
C TRP A 300 -11.64 -0.31 11.33
N LEU A 301 -12.86 0.22 11.19
CA LEU A 301 -13.05 1.62 10.81
C LEU A 301 -12.42 2.57 11.84
N GLU A 302 -12.62 2.33 13.13
CA GLU A 302 -12.07 3.13 14.21
C GLU A 302 -10.54 3.24 14.14
N LEU A 303 -9.85 2.12 13.85
CA LEU A 303 -8.40 2.10 13.62
C LEU A 303 -7.99 3.02 12.45
N GLN A 304 -8.76 3.00 11.36
CA GLN A 304 -8.53 3.85 10.19
C GLN A 304 -8.81 5.33 10.43
N LEU A 305 -9.75 5.65 11.32
CA LEU A 305 -10.13 7.03 11.66
C LEU A 305 -9.19 7.66 12.69
N GLN A 306 -8.57 6.86 13.55
CA GLN A 306 -7.74 7.37 14.64
C GLN A 306 -6.40 6.64 14.75
N PRO A 307 -5.62 6.50 13.66
CA PRO A 307 -4.38 5.72 13.69
C PRO A 307 -3.28 6.34 14.56
N ARG A 308 -3.43 7.62 14.96
CA ARG A 308 -2.50 8.30 15.87
C ARG A 308 -2.68 7.91 17.34
N LEU A 309 -3.76 7.19 17.68
CA LEU A 309 -3.89 6.57 19.01
C LEU A 309 -2.94 5.38 19.19
N PHE A 310 -2.24 4.99 18.12
CA PHE A 310 -1.32 3.87 18.07
C PHE A 310 0.09 4.42 17.88
N ASP A 311 1.05 3.90 18.65
CA ASP A 311 2.46 4.19 18.49
C ASP A 311 3.21 2.88 18.20
N PRO A 312 3.77 2.70 16.98
CA PRO A 312 3.74 3.65 15.86
C PRO A 312 2.37 3.73 15.15
N ASP A 313 2.11 4.83 14.43
CA ASP A 313 0.98 4.91 13.47
C ASP A 313 1.13 3.76 12.46
N PRO A 314 0.19 2.79 12.43
CA PRO A 314 0.37 1.56 11.68
C PRO A 314 0.36 1.79 10.17
N PHE A 315 -0.33 2.81 9.68
CA PHE A 315 -0.41 3.06 8.24
C PHE A 315 0.70 3.98 7.77
N GLY A 316 0.92 5.09 8.49
CA GLY A 316 1.92 6.08 8.12
C GLY A 316 3.34 5.53 8.15
N SER A 317 3.67 4.73 9.18
CA SER A 317 5.00 4.11 9.32
C SER A 317 5.29 3.09 8.21
N LEU A 318 4.32 2.20 7.91
CA LEU A 318 4.43 1.22 6.84
C LEU A 318 4.49 1.86 5.45
N TYR A 319 3.63 2.85 5.18
CA TYR A 319 3.68 3.61 3.93
C TYR A 319 5.07 4.23 3.72
N SER A 320 5.62 4.89 4.75
CA SER A 320 6.92 5.55 4.68
C SER A 320 8.06 4.55 4.39
N SER A 321 8.06 3.37 5.03
CA SER A 321 9.06 2.33 4.75
C SER A 321 8.87 1.69 3.37
N LEU A 322 7.63 1.48 2.93
CA LEU A 322 7.33 0.90 1.61
C LEU A 322 7.79 1.83 0.49
N VAL A 323 7.44 3.12 0.53
CA VAL A 323 7.87 4.07 -0.51
C VAL A 323 9.38 4.11 -0.61
N ARG A 324 10.10 4.18 0.53
CA ARG A 324 11.57 4.18 0.56
C ARG A 324 12.19 2.91 0.00
N ALA A 325 11.62 1.74 0.30
CA ALA A 325 12.07 0.47 -0.24
C ALA A 325 12.06 0.43 -1.78
N PHE A 326 11.19 1.23 -2.40
CA PHE A 326 11.17 1.40 -3.84
C PHE A 326 12.02 2.59 -4.33
N VAL A 327 12.44 3.53 -3.46
CA VAL A 327 13.17 4.79 -3.81
C VAL A 327 14.69 4.57 -3.75
N GLU A 328 15.20 3.58 -3.03
CA GLU A 328 16.63 3.21 -3.06
C GLU A 328 17.01 2.66 -4.45
N GLU A 329 17.15 3.60 -5.38
CA GLU A 329 17.65 3.50 -6.75
C GLU A 329 18.85 4.45 -6.89
#